data_AF-A0ABD6MZJ5-F1
#
_entry.id   AF-A0ABD6MZJ5-F1
#
_cell.length_a   1.000
_cell.length_b   1.000
_cell.length_c   1.000
_cell.angle_alpha   90.00
_cell.angle_beta   90.00
_cell.angle_gamma   90.00
#
_symmetry.space_group_name_H-M   'P 1'
#
loop_
_entity.id
_entity.type
_entity.pdbx_description
1 polymer ?
#
loop_
_entity_poly.entity_id
_entity_poly.type
_entity_poly.pdbx_seq_one_letter_code
_entity_poly.pdbx_strand_id
1 'polypeptide(L)'
;MLQRLLFGLIAVASLSLVGCAHSPQQLNPQPTLKAQLAPVGHGQPVVVRVVDGRPSPSLGTRGGMYPETSTISVSGNDVVPKLQAQAEAAVRLLGFTPTPNAYNAPQLTVTLAELKYQSPKDNLYVTEATIGATFRADVTNGGRRYSGRYGASLDQRFGMAPNQDTNTQLVGDVLSDALTRLFKDPSIGQVLGQ
;
A
#
# COMPACT_ATOMS: atom_id res chain seq x y z
N MET A 1 12.35 34.10 -49.55
CA MET A 1 11.15 33.58 -48.86
C MET A 1 11.30 32.14 -48.39
N LEU A 2 12.08 31.29 -49.08
CA LEU A 2 12.29 29.86 -48.74
C LEU A 2 13.03 29.62 -47.40
N GLN A 3 13.94 30.52 -47.01
CA GLN A 3 14.71 30.42 -45.75
C GLN A 3 13.84 30.63 -44.50
N ARG A 4 12.75 31.41 -44.59
CA ARG A 4 11.81 31.62 -43.47
C ARG A 4 10.87 30.44 -43.26
N LEU A 5 10.60 29.67 -44.31
CA LEU A 5 9.81 28.44 -44.26
C LEU A 5 10.61 27.28 -43.65
N LEU A 6 11.93 27.20 -43.93
CA LEU A 6 12.80 26.18 -43.31
C LEU A 6 12.94 26.35 -41.79
N PHE A 7 13.05 27.60 -41.31
CA PHE A 7 13.13 27.87 -39.87
C PHE A 7 11.81 27.63 -39.11
N GLY A 8 10.67 27.76 -39.80
CA GLY A 8 9.36 27.42 -39.22
C GLY A 8 9.15 25.93 -39.03
N LEU A 9 9.72 25.09 -39.91
CA LEU A 9 9.56 23.63 -39.84
C LEU A 9 10.35 22.99 -38.69
N ILE A 10 11.50 23.56 -38.31
CA ILE A 10 12.35 23.04 -37.23
C ILE A 10 11.75 23.36 -35.85
N ALA A 11 11.02 24.46 -35.71
CA ALA A 11 10.41 24.86 -34.44
C ALA A 11 9.17 24.03 -34.03
N VAL A 12 8.53 23.32 -34.97
CA VAL A 12 7.36 22.48 -34.69
C VAL A 12 7.75 21.04 -34.32
N ALA A 13 8.95 20.59 -34.71
CA ALA A 13 9.42 19.23 -34.43
C ALA A 13 9.95 19.01 -33.00
N SER A 14 10.20 20.07 -32.23
CA SER A 14 10.81 19.98 -30.89
C SER A 14 9.81 19.85 -29.73
N LEU A 15 8.49 19.88 -29.98
CA LEU A 15 7.47 19.86 -28.91
C LEU A 15 6.85 18.49 -28.58
N SER A 16 7.35 17.38 -29.16
CA SER A 16 6.76 16.05 -28.89
C SER A 16 7.68 15.04 -28.20
N LEU A 17 8.83 15.46 -27.67
CA LEU A 17 9.57 14.63 -26.72
C LEU A 17 9.10 14.89 -25.28
N VAL A 18 7.81 14.68 -25.02
CA VAL A 18 7.36 14.34 -23.66
C VAL A 18 7.62 12.84 -23.49
N GLY A 19 8.90 12.48 -23.46
CA GLY A 19 9.31 11.19 -22.94
C GLY A 19 9.07 11.21 -21.44
N CYS A 20 7.83 10.94 -21.03
CA CYS A 20 7.57 10.51 -19.66
C CYS A 20 8.38 9.24 -19.47
N ALA A 21 9.60 9.38 -18.94
CA ALA A 21 10.42 8.26 -18.53
C ALA A 21 9.56 7.41 -17.60
N HIS A 22 9.10 6.27 -18.11
CA HIS A 22 8.04 5.45 -17.52
C HIS A 22 8.54 4.71 -16.26
N SER A 23 9.72 5.05 -15.76
CA SER A 23 10.46 4.44 -14.68
C SER A 23 11.60 5.35 -14.22
N PRO A 24 11.95 5.37 -12.91
CA PRO A 24 11.35 4.62 -11.80
C PRO A 24 9.94 5.11 -11.44
N GLN A 25 9.08 4.23 -10.95
CA GLN A 25 7.71 4.57 -10.53
C GLN A 25 7.64 4.67 -9.01
N GLN A 26 7.43 5.88 -8.51
CA GLN A 26 7.12 6.13 -7.11
C GLN A 26 5.60 6.10 -6.95
N LEU A 27 5.07 5.03 -6.37
CA LEU A 27 3.64 4.87 -6.15
C LEU A 27 3.21 5.59 -4.88
N ASN A 28 1.99 6.13 -4.92
CA ASN A 28 1.37 6.80 -3.77
C ASN A 28 0.01 6.18 -3.43
N PRO A 29 -0.03 4.90 -2.99
CA PRO A 29 -1.28 4.18 -2.79
C PRO A 29 -2.16 4.85 -1.73
N GLN A 30 -3.46 4.68 -1.88
CA GLN A 30 -4.48 5.18 -0.95
C GLN A 30 -5.30 3.99 -0.46
N PRO A 31 -4.83 3.24 0.54
CA PRO A 31 -5.58 2.12 1.08
C PRO A 31 -6.87 2.64 1.73
N THR A 32 -7.97 1.94 1.52
CA THR A 32 -9.28 2.24 2.08
C THR A 32 -9.83 1.00 2.74
N LEU A 33 -10.25 1.10 4.00
CA LEU A 33 -10.87 -0.02 4.68
C LEU A 33 -12.23 -0.33 4.05
N LYS A 34 -12.40 -1.54 3.51
CA LYS A 34 -13.65 -2.01 2.87
C LYS A 34 -14.35 -3.04 3.76
N ALA A 35 -14.67 -2.67 5.00
CA ALA A 35 -15.21 -3.60 5.99
C ALA A 35 -16.34 -3.00 6.83
N GLN A 36 -17.41 -3.77 7.02
CA GLN A 36 -18.32 -3.59 8.14
C GLN A 36 -17.76 -4.39 9.31
N LEU A 37 -17.56 -3.74 10.45
CA LEU A 37 -16.97 -4.34 11.65
C LEU A 37 -18.02 -4.33 12.76
N ALA A 38 -18.07 -5.40 13.56
CA ALA A 38 -18.96 -5.47 14.70
C ALA A 38 -18.39 -4.62 15.85
N PRO A 39 -19.17 -3.71 16.45
CA PRO A 39 -18.70 -2.87 17.54
C PRO A 39 -18.61 -3.68 18.83
N VAL A 40 -17.39 -4.07 19.22
CA VAL A 40 -17.09 -4.86 20.42
C VAL A 40 -16.35 -4.06 21.51
N GLY A 41 -15.89 -2.84 21.19
CA GLY A 41 -15.03 -2.06 22.06
C GLY A 41 -15.71 -1.18 23.10
N HIS A 42 -17.04 -1.02 23.05
CA HIS A 42 -17.84 -0.28 24.04
C HIS A 42 -17.29 1.11 24.46
N GLY A 43 -16.57 1.81 23.57
CA GLY A 43 -15.98 3.13 23.81
C GLY A 43 -14.62 3.12 24.51
N GLN A 44 -14.05 1.95 24.82
CA GLN A 44 -12.79 1.81 25.54
C GLN A 44 -11.64 2.51 24.80
N PRO A 45 -10.78 3.28 25.51
CA PRO A 45 -9.63 3.92 24.91
C PRO A 45 -8.58 2.89 24.50
N VAL A 46 -8.02 3.04 23.30
CA VAL A 46 -6.95 2.16 22.79
C VAL A 46 -5.87 2.97 22.06
N VAL A 47 -4.63 2.51 22.13
CA VAL A 47 -3.51 3.10 21.41
C VAL A 47 -3.30 2.32 20.12
N VAL A 48 -3.42 3.00 18.97
CA VAL A 48 -3.16 2.41 17.65
C VAL A 48 -1.84 2.95 17.13
N ARG A 49 -0.93 2.06 16.72
CA ARG A 49 0.35 2.43 16.14
C ARG A 49 0.60 1.64 14.87
N VAL A 50 0.82 2.33 13.76
CA VAL A 50 1.24 1.73 12.51
C VAL A 50 2.72 1.98 12.27
N VAL A 51 3.45 0.95 11.86
CA VAL A 51 4.87 1.03 11.53
C VAL A 51 5.16 0.37 10.18
N ASP A 52 6.11 0.94 9.43
CA ASP A 52 6.68 0.29 8.26
C ASP A 52 7.77 -0.68 8.72
N GLY A 53 7.51 -1.97 8.63
CA GLY A 53 8.47 -3.03 8.96
C GLY A 53 9.08 -3.67 7.72
N ARG A 54 8.86 -3.11 6.53
CA ARG A 54 9.38 -3.66 5.28
C ARG A 54 10.90 -3.56 5.25
N PRO A 55 11.60 -4.55 4.66
CA PRO A 55 13.05 -4.50 4.52
C PRO A 55 13.52 -3.45 3.51
N SER A 56 12.65 -3.00 2.61
CA SER A 56 12.95 -2.00 1.59
C SER A 56 11.68 -1.25 1.15
N PRO A 57 11.78 0.05 0.80
CA PRO A 57 10.68 0.78 0.15
C PRO A 57 10.47 0.35 -1.31
N SER A 58 11.44 -0.35 -1.92
CA SER A 58 11.29 -0.93 -3.26
C SER A 58 10.47 -2.21 -3.20
N LEU A 59 9.43 -2.28 -4.05
CA LEU A 59 8.52 -3.42 -4.12
C LEU A 59 9.02 -4.51 -5.09
N GLY A 60 9.87 -4.11 -6.03
CA GLY A 60 10.33 -4.93 -7.15
C GLY A 60 10.46 -4.10 -8.41
N THR A 61 10.46 -4.77 -9.56
CA THR A 61 10.57 -4.14 -10.88
C THR A 61 9.35 -4.48 -11.73
N ARG A 62 8.99 -3.57 -12.64
CA ARG A 62 7.89 -3.81 -13.58
C ARG A 62 8.24 -4.90 -14.61
N GLY A 63 9.52 -5.22 -14.81
CA GLY A 63 9.98 -6.08 -15.91
C GLY A 63 10.10 -5.33 -17.24
N GLY A 64 10.10 -6.06 -18.36
CA GLY A 64 10.25 -5.52 -19.70
C GLY A 64 11.71 -5.35 -20.16
N MET A 65 11.94 -4.56 -21.21
CA MET A 65 13.24 -4.43 -21.88
C MET A 65 14.36 -3.87 -20.96
N TYR A 66 13.99 -3.09 -19.93
CA TYR A 66 14.92 -2.51 -18.96
C TYR A 66 14.42 -2.76 -17.52
N PRO A 67 14.51 -4.01 -17.02
CA PRO A 67 13.98 -4.36 -15.71
C PRO A 67 14.75 -3.67 -14.58
N GLU A 68 16.07 -3.50 -14.74
CA GLU A 68 16.97 -2.91 -13.73
C GLU A 68 16.69 -1.43 -13.44
N THR A 69 16.12 -0.70 -14.39
CA THR A 69 15.75 0.72 -14.22
C THR A 69 14.25 0.93 -13.98
N SER A 70 13.45 -0.13 -14.12
CA SER A 70 11.99 -0.13 -13.98
C SER A 70 11.51 -0.43 -12.56
N THR A 71 12.19 0.11 -11.56
CA THR A 71 11.87 -0.08 -10.14
C THR A 71 10.53 0.55 -9.78
N ILE A 72 9.76 -0.17 -8.96
CA ILE A 72 8.51 0.29 -8.34
C ILE A 72 8.77 0.44 -6.85
N SER A 73 8.45 1.61 -6.28
CA SER A 73 8.67 1.91 -4.87
C SER A 73 7.46 2.57 -4.23
N VAL A 74 7.30 2.33 -2.92
CA VAL A 74 6.33 3.01 -2.05
C VAL A 74 7.07 3.52 -0.83
N SER A 75 7.04 4.85 -0.64
CA SER A 75 7.66 5.51 0.51
C SER A 75 6.92 5.15 1.80
N GLY A 76 7.67 4.72 2.81
CA GLY A 76 7.15 4.52 4.17
C GLY A 76 6.55 5.80 4.75
N ASN A 77 7.19 6.95 4.48
CA ASN A 77 6.76 8.26 4.96
C ASN A 77 5.39 8.68 4.40
N ASP A 78 5.02 8.19 3.22
CA ASP A 78 3.74 8.52 2.59
C ASP A 78 2.65 7.50 2.94
N VAL A 79 2.99 6.21 3.03
CA VAL A 79 2.02 5.13 3.24
C VAL A 79 1.65 4.94 4.71
N VAL A 80 2.61 5.12 5.64
CA VAL A 80 2.37 4.90 7.08
C VAL A 80 1.30 5.85 7.64
N PRO A 81 1.33 7.17 7.38
CA PRO A 81 0.29 8.06 7.89
C PRO A 81 -1.11 7.71 7.35
N LYS A 82 -1.19 7.26 6.10
CA LYS A 82 -2.45 6.80 5.49
C LYS A 82 -2.97 5.53 6.15
N LEU A 83 -2.08 4.55 6.36
CA LEU A 83 -2.43 3.32 7.06
C LEU A 83 -2.80 3.58 8.52
N GLN A 84 -2.14 4.51 9.20
CA GLN A 84 -2.49 4.96 10.55
C GLN A 84 -3.92 5.49 10.58
N ALA A 85 -4.28 6.40 9.67
CA ALA A 85 -5.64 6.94 9.59
C ALA A 85 -6.70 5.84 9.36
N GLN A 86 -6.41 4.88 8.46
CA GLN A 86 -7.31 3.75 8.21
C GLN A 86 -7.40 2.79 9.39
N ALA A 87 -6.30 2.52 10.08
CA ALA A 87 -6.28 1.66 11.27
C ALA A 87 -7.08 2.28 12.41
N GLU A 88 -6.93 3.57 12.67
CA GLU A 88 -7.75 4.28 13.65
C GLU A 88 -9.22 4.29 13.27
N ALA A 89 -9.55 4.49 12.00
CA ALA A 89 -10.93 4.40 11.51
C ALA A 89 -11.52 3.00 11.73
N ALA A 90 -10.75 1.94 11.45
CA ALA A 90 -11.18 0.56 11.69
C ALA A 90 -11.44 0.29 13.17
N VAL A 91 -10.56 0.78 14.05
CA VAL A 91 -10.70 0.65 15.49
C VAL A 91 -11.92 1.42 16.03
N ARG A 92 -12.22 2.60 15.47
CA ARG A 92 -13.47 3.32 15.75
C ARG A 92 -14.70 2.50 15.33
N LEU A 93 -14.66 1.86 14.16
CA LEU A 93 -15.74 0.97 13.69
C LEU A 93 -15.90 -0.29 14.55
N LEU A 94 -14.80 -0.79 15.13
CA LEU A 94 -14.85 -1.83 16.17
C LEU A 94 -15.41 -1.33 17.51
N GLY A 95 -15.78 -0.05 17.63
CA GLY A 95 -16.38 0.52 18.82
C GLY A 95 -15.37 0.96 19.88
N PHE A 96 -14.08 1.10 19.56
CA PHE A 96 -13.07 1.63 20.46
C PHE A 96 -12.79 3.12 20.19
N THR A 97 -12.18 3.79 21.16
CA THR A 97 -11.76 5.19 21.03
C THR A 97 -10.23 5.24 20.85
N PRO A 98 -9.68 5.56 19.65
CA PRO A 98 -8.25 5.73 19.50
C PRO A 98 -7.79 6.96 20.28
N THR A 99 -7.01 6.75 21.34
CA THR A 99 -6.49 7.80 22.20
C THR A 99 -4.96 7.70 22.21
N PRO A 100 -4.26 8.58 21.48
CA PRO A 100 -2.80 8.59 21.49
C PRO A 100 -2.27 8.76 22.92
N ASN A 101 -1.25 7.99 23.29
CA ASN A 101 -0.56 8.10 24.59
C ASN A 101 -1.45 7.84 25.82
N ALA A 102 -2.57 7.13 25.69
CA ALA A 102 -3.35 6.72 26.84
C ALA A 102 -2.53 5.81 27.77
N TYR A 103 -2.42 6.20 29.05
CA TYR A 103 -1.67 5.44 30.04
C TYR A 103 -2.40 4.14 30.38
N ASN A 104 -1.68 3.02 30.35
CA ASN A 104 -2.21 1.68 30.66
C ASN A 104 -3.41 1.25 29.79
N ALA A 105 -3.55 1.81 28.58
CA ALA A 105 -4.59 1.41 27.64
C ALA A 105 -4.12 0.20 26.78
N PRO A 106 -5.05 -0.63 26.29
CA PRO A 106 -4.75 -1.63 25.28
C PRO A 106 -4.08 -1.00 24.06
N GLN A 107 -3.07 -1.70 23.52
CA GLN A 107 -2.30 -1.24 22.39
C GLN A 107 -2.42 -2.21 21.22
N LEU A 108 -2.71 -1.68 20.03
CA LEU A 108 -2.64 -2.38 18.75
C LEU A 108 -1.47 -1.79 17.95
N THR A 109 -0.46 -2.60 17.69
CA THR A 109 0.60 -2.28 16.72
C THR A 109 0.34 -3.02 15.42
N VAL A 110 0.16 -2.29 14.32
CA VAL A 110 0.05 -2.84 12.96
C VAL A 110 1.36 -2.58 12.23
N THR A 111 2.03 -3.65 11.83
CA THR A 111 3.29 -3.57 11.09
C THR A 111 3.04 -3.96 9.65
N LEU A 112 3.35 -3.07 8.70
CA LEU A 112 3.46 -3.45 7.29
C LEU A 112 4.74 -4.28 7.13
N ALA A 113 4.60 -5.61 7.13
CA ALA A 113 5.73 -6.53 7.14
C ALA A 113 6.30 -6.73 5.73
N GLU A 114 5.43 -6.87 4.74
CA GLU A 114 5.84 -7.07 3.35
C GLU A 114 4.92 -6.32 2.40
N LEU A 115 5.51 -5.74 1.35
CA LEU A 115 4.81 -5.25 0.16
C LEU A 115 5.68 -5.58 -1.04
N LYS A 116 5.15 -6.37 -1.97
CA LYS A 116 5.92 -6.94 -3.10
C LYS A 116 5.16 -6.73 -4.39
N TYR A 117 5.92 -6.45 -5.44
CA TYR A 117 5.47 -6.40 -6.83
C TYR A 117 6.39 -7.29 -7.65
N GLN A 118 5.84 -8.38 -8.17
CA GLN A 118 6.60 -9.35 -8.96
C GLN A 118 6.02 -9.41 -10.36
N SER A 119 6.87 -9.16 -11.35
CA SER A 119 6.56 -9.34 -12.76
C SER A 119 7.47 -10.46 -13.31
N PRO A 120 7.02 -11.30 -14.27
CA PRO A 120 7.85 -12.31 -14.88
C PRO A 120 9.12 -11.70 -15.49
N LYS A 121 10.28 -12.27 -15.16
CA LYS A 121 11.58 -11.75 -15.60
C LYS A 121 11.94 -12.15 -17.04
N ASP A 122 11.38 -13.25 -17.53
CA ASP A 122 11.83 -13.89 -18.77
C ASP A 122 11.10 -13.42 -20.03
N ASN A 123 10.17 -12.47 -19.90
CA ASN A 123 9.34 -12.02 -21.01
C ASN A 123 9.57 -10.54 -21.33
N LEU A 124 9.86 -10.24 -22.60
CA LEU A 124 10.01 -8.86 -23.11
C LEU A 124 8.73 -8.03 -22.89
N TYR A 125 7.59 -8.69 -22.77
CA TYR A 125 6.28 -8.11 -22.51
C TYR A 125 5.83 -8.39 -21.07
N VAL A 126 5.46 -7.32 -20.35
CA VAL A 126 4.86 -7.43 -19.02
C VAL A 126 3.40 -7.85 -19.20
N THR A 127 3.15 -9.15 -19.14
CA THR A 127 1.82 -9.74 -19.36
C THR A 127 1.08 -10.03 -18.06
N GLU A 128 1.78 -10.03 -16.93
CA GLU A 128 1.19 -10.26 -15.60
C GLU A 128 2.05 -9.64 -14.50
N ALA A 129 1.42 -9.36 -13.36
CA ALA A 129 2.12 -9.04 -12.13
C ALA A 129 1.39 -9.63 -10.92
N THR A 130 2.16 -10.18 -10.00
CA THR A 130 1.72 -10.63 -8.67
C THR A 130 2.05 -9.53 -7.66
N ILE A 131 1.02 -9.01 -7.02
CA ILE A 131 1.13 -7.94 -6.01
C ILE A 131 0.69 -8.51 -4.68
N GLY A 132 1.58 -8.48 -3.69
CA GLY A 132 1.33 -9.04 -2.37
C GLY A 132 1.58 -8.04 -1.26
N ALA A 133 0.69 -7.96 -0.28
CA ALA A 133 0.89 -7.22 0.96
C ALA A 133 0.69 -8.12 2.17
N THR A 134 1.49 -7.93 3.21
CA THR A 134 1.34 -8.62 4.49
C THR A 134 1.43 -7.63 5.64
N PHE A 135 0.43 -7.63 6.50
CA PHE A 135 0.44 -6.99 7.80
C PHE A 135 0.68 -8.00 8.92
N ARG A 136 1.38 -7.57 9.96
CA ARG A 136 1.42 -8.22 11.26
C ARG A 136 0.66 -7.34 12.24
N ALA A 137 -0.25 -7.92 13.02
CA ALA A 137 -0.91 -7.24 14.12
C ALA A 137 -0.36 -7.79 15.43
N ASP A 138 0.03 -6.91 16.34
CA ASP A 138 0.41 -7.24 17.70
C ASP A 138 -0.50 -6.44 18.65
N VAL A 139 -1.32 -7.16 19.41
CA VAL A 139 -2.23 -6.59 20.42
C VAL A 139 -1.67 -6.88 21.80
N THR A 140 -1.61 -5.88 22.67
CA THR A 140 -1.18 -6.03 24.06
C THR A 140 -2.15 -5.32 24.99
N ASN A 141 -2.64 -6.02 26.01
CA ASN A 141 -3.58 -5.49 26.98
C ASN A 141 -3.34 -6.09 28.37
N GLY A 142 -2.85 -5.29 29.33
CA GLY A 142 -2.68 -5.64 30.76
C GLY A 142 -1.80 -6.85 31.12
N GLY A 143 -1.37 -7.66 30.15
CA GLY A 143 -0.67 -8.93 30.32
C GLY A 143 -1.02 -9.97 29.24
N ARG A 144 -2.15 -9.80 28.54
CA ARG A 144 -2.54 -10.58 27.38
C ARG A 144 -1.84 -10.05 26.14
N ARG A 145 -1.40 -10.97 25.29
CA ARG A 145 -0.82 -10.64 23.98
C ARG A 145 -1.45 -11.52 22.92
N TYR A 146 -1.73 -10.92 21.78
CA TYR A 146 -2.13 -11.63 20.57
C TYR A 146 -1.29 -11.14 19.41
N SER A 147 -0.86 -12.05 18.56
CA SER A 147 -0.16 -11.69 17.33
C SER A 147 -0.71 -12.48 16.15
N GLY A 148 -1.04 -11.78 15.07
CA GLY A 148 -1.57 -12.37 13.84
C GLY A 148 -0.84 -11.85 12.61
N ARG A 149 -0.86 -12.62 11.52
CA ARG A 149 -0.30 -12.23 10.22
C ARG A 149 -1.39 -12.33 9.17
N TYR A 150 -1.63 -11.24 8.44
CA TYR A 150 -2.71 -11.10 7.48
C TYR A 150 -2.15 -10.63 6.15
N GLY A 151 -2.34 -11.42 5.11
CA GLY A 151 -1.87 -11.10 3.78
C GLY A 151 -3.00 -11.08 2.76
N ALA A 152 -2.79 -10.33 1.68
CA ALA A 152 -3.56 -10.41 0.45
C ALA A 152 -2.58 -10.46 -0.72
N SER A 153 -3.00 -11.14 -1.79
CA SER A 153 -2.27 -11.23 -3.04
C SER A 153 -3.24 -11.05 -4.19
N LEU A 154 -2.80 -10.37 -5.23
CA LEU A 154 -3.53 -10.18 -6.47
C LEU A 154 -2.62 -10.56 -7.63
N ASP A 155 -3.05 -11.54 -8.42
CA ASP A 155 -2.43 -11.89 -9.69
C ASP A 155 -3.21 -11.19 -10.79
N GLN A 156 -2.61 -10.19 -11.42
CA GLN A 156 -3.25 -9.42 -12.47
C GLN A 156 -2.58 -9.69 -13.80
N ARG A 157 -3.37 -10.05 -14.81
CA ARG A 157 -2.92 -10.21 -16.20
C ARG A 157 -3.22 -8.94 -16.97
N PHE A 158 -2.27 -8.50 -17.78
CA PHE A 158 -2.37 -7.27 -18.56
C PHE A 158 -2.29 -7.56 -20.06
N GLY A 159 -3.12 -6.88 -20.85
CA GLY A 159 -2.96 -6.84 -22.31
C GLY A 159 -1.84 -5.89 -22.75
N MET A 160 -1.46 -4.94 -21.89
CA MET A 160 -0.37 -3.97 -22.08
C MET A 160 0.26 -3.64 -20.73
N ALA A 161 1.57 -3.36 -20.69
CA ALA A 161 2.27 -3.04 -19.44
C ALA A 161 1.57 -1.92 -18.65
N PRO A 162 1.30 -2.12 -17.34
CA PRO A 162 0.56 -1.15 -16.54
C PRO A 162 1.34 0.15 -16.32
N ASN A 163 0.62 1.27 -16.31
CA ASN A 163 1.17 2.58 -15.98
C ASN A 163 1.26 2.79 -14.45
N GLN A 164 1.80 3.94 -14.03
CA GLN A 164 1.96 4.27 -12.62
C GLN A 164 0.62 4.32 -11.87
N ASP A 165 -0.43 4.87 -12.49
CA ASP A 165 -1.74 5.01 -11.86
C ASP A 165 -2.39 3.65 -11.63
N THR A 166 -2.35 2.76 -12.63
CA THR A 166 -2.82 1.38 -12.51
C THR A 166 -2.06 0.64 -11.40
N ASN A 167 -0.72 0.72 -11.37
CA ASN A 167 0.07 0.09 -10.31
C ASN A 167 -0.24 0.69 -8.93
N THR A 168 -0.48 2.00 -8.83
CA THR A 168 -0.85 2.68 -7.59
C THR A 168 -2.20 2.18 -7.07
N GLN A 169 -3.18 2.00 -7.96
CA GLN A 169 -4.49 1.45 -7.63
C GLN A 169 -4.39 0.00 -7.15
N LEU A 170 -3.72 -0.87 -7.92
CA LEU A 170 -3.58 -2.28 -7.57
C LEU A 170 -2.88 -2.50 -6.23
N VAL A 171 -1.79 -1.76 -5.97
CA VAL A 171 -1.10 -1.79 -4.68
C VAL A 171 -2.00 -1.28 -3.55
N GLY A 172 -2.78 -0.22 -3.81
CA GLY A 172 -3.77 0.30 -2.87
C GLY A 172 -4.85 -0.72 -2.52
N ASP A 173 -5.36 -1.46 -3.51
CA ASP A 173 -6.38 -2.49 -3.32
C ASP A 173 -5.85 -3.68 -2.50
N VAL A 174 -4.65 -4.19 -2.81
CA VAL A 174 -4.04 -5.29 -2.04
C VAL A 174 -3.76 -4.87 -0.58
N LEU A 175 -3.30 -3.64 -0.36
CA LEU A 175 -3.15 -3.08 0.99
C LEU A 175 -4.51 -2.98 1.71
N SER A 176 -5.54 -2.52 1.00
CA SER A 176 -6.91 -2.40 1.52
C SER A 176 -7.48 -3.75 1.95
N ASP A 177 -7.28 -4.78 1.13
CA ASP A 177 -7.77 -6.14 1.38
C ASP A 177 -7.03 -6.80 2.55
N ALA A 178 -5.70 -6.65 2.60
CA ALA A 178 -4.91 -7.18 3.71
C ALA A 178 -5.26 -6.49 5.04
N LEU A 179 -5.45 -5.17 5.04
CA LEU A 179 -5.88 -4.41 6.22
C LEU A 179 -7.31 -4.79 6.64
N THR A 180 -8.21 -4.97 5.67
CA THR A 180 -9.57 -5.45 5.92
C THR A 180 -9.58 -6.83 6.58
N ARG A 181 -8.73 -7.76 6.13
CA ARG A 181 -8.60 -9.09 6.73
C ARG A 181 -8.11 -9.03 8.17
N LEU A 182 -7.15 -8.13 8.48
CA LEU A 182 -6.66 -7.91 9.84
C LEU A 182 -7.79 -7.50 10.78
N PHE A 183 -8.57 -6.48 10.41
CA PHE A 183 -9.63 -5.96 11.29
C PHE A 183 -10.89 -6.82 11.34
N LYS A 184 -11.08 -7.72 10.37
CA LYS A 184 -12.15 -8.74 10.42
C LYS A 184 -11.85 -9.88 11.38
N ASP A 185 -10.61 -10.04 11.85
CA ASP A 185 -10.29 -11.06 12.84
C ASP A 185 -10.92 -10.70 14.20
N PRO A 186 -11.89 -11.48 14.70
CA PRO A 186 -12.56 -11.19 15.96
C PRO A 186 -11.59 -11.20 17.15
N SER A 187 -10.46 -11.90 17.06
CA SER A 187 -9.45 -11.99 18.13
C SER A 187 -8.84 -10.61 18.43
N ILE A 188 -8.69 -9.76 17.41
CA ILE A 188 -8.17 -8.39 17.58
C ILE A 188 -9.12 -7.60 18.49
N GLY A 189 -10.40 -7.56 18.15
CA GLY A 189 -11.42 -6.85 18.92
C GLY A 189 -11.62 -7.46 20.31
N GLN A 190 -11.62 -8.79 20.42
CA GLN A 190 -11.80 -9.49 21.70
C GLN A 190 -10.65 -9.19 22.68
N VAL A 191 -9.40 -9.25 22.24
CA VAL A 191 -8.24 -9.02 23.14
C VAL A 191 -8.10 -7.53 23.49
N LEU A 192 -8.50 -6.62 22.59
CA LEU A 192 -8.55 -5.19 22.88
C LEU A 192 -9.65 -4.83 23.89
N GLY A 193 -10.81 -5.51 23.84
CA GLY A 193 -11.99 -5.21 24.65
C GLY A 193 -12.10 -5.94 26.00
N GLN A 194 -11.08 -6.72 26.35
CA GLN A 194 -11.02 -7.46 27.62
C GLN A 194 -10.34 -6.65 28.72
#